data_AF-A0A969VT35-F1
#
_entry.id   AF-A0A969VT35-F1
#
_cell.length_a   1.000
_cell.length_b   1.000
_cell.length_c   1.000
_cell.angle_alpha   90.00
_cell.angle_beta   90.00
_cell.angle_gamma   90.00
#
_symmetry.space_group_name_H-M   'P 1'
#
loop_
_entity.id
_entity.type
_entity.pdbx_description
1 polymer ?
#
loop_
_entity_poly.entity_id
_entity_poly.type
_entity_poly.pdbx_seq_one_letter_code
_entity_poly.pdbx_strand_id
1 'polypeptide(L)' 'IKINASEKILLENMISSAGKIFSREEISKITNLTQERSIDVLVTRLRQKIEPDPKNPKYLQTVRGTGYVLWLD' A
#
# COMPACT_ATOMS: atom_id res chain seq x y z
N ILE A 1 -6.53 -9.43 13.29
CA ILE A 1 -5.35 -9.15 12.42
C ILE A 1 -4.65 -7.89 12.97
N LYS A 2 -3.35 -7.92 13.26
CA LYS A 2 -2.63 -6.75 13.77
C LYS A 2 -2.03 -5.95 12.61
N ILE A 3 -2.43 -4.68 12.51
CA ILE A 3 -1.85 -3.70 11.59
C ILE A 3 -0.83 -2.86 12.40
N ASN A 4 0.39 -2.69 11.88
CA ASN A 4 1.42 -1.87 12.51
C ASN A 4 1.27 -0.37 12.13
N ALA A 5 2.06 0.49 12.76
CA ALA A 5 1.97 1.93 12.55
C ALA A 5 2.16 2.34 11.07
N SER A 6 3.21 1.86 10.40
CA SER A 6 3.48 2.20 9.00
C SER A 6 2.40 1.67 8.05
N GLU A 7 1.87 0.47 8.29
CA GLU A 7 0.79 -0.13 7.51
C GLU A 7 -0.50 0.68 7.67
N LYS A 8 -0.81 1.09 8.91
CA LYS A 8 -1.98 1.93 9.23
C LYS A 8 -1.87 3.28 8.54
N ILE A 9 -0.72 3.95 8.68
CA ILE A 9 -0.47 5.26 8.06
C ILE A 9 -0.61 5.18 6.54
N LEU A 10 -0.03 4.17 5.89
CA LEU A 10 -0.19 3.99 4.44
C LEU A 10 -1.66 3.78 4.06
N LEU A 11 -2.34 2.85 4.74
CA LEU A 11 -3.73 2.52 4.43
C LEU A 11 -4.66 3.73 4.62
N GLU A 12 -4.52 4.50 5.70
CA GLU A 12 -5.32 5.73 5.95
C GLU A 12 -5.11 6.80 4.88
N ASN A 13 -3.86 7.00 4.44
CA ASN A 13 -3.56 7.94 3.34
C ASN A 13 -4.16 7.47 2.01
N MET A 14 -4.07 6.17 1.71
CA MET A 14 -4.63 5.62 0.48
C MET A 14 -6.17 5.63 0.49
N ILE A 15 -6.81 5.38 1.63
CA ILE A 15 -8.28 5.50 1.77
C ILE A 15 -8.72 6.95 1.58
N SER A 16 -8.01 7.91 2.17
CA SER A 16 -8.31 9.34 2.06
C SER A 16 -8.15 9.87 0.63
N SER A 17 -7.44 9.14 -0.23
CA SER A 17 -7.25 9.47 -1.65
C SER A 17 -7.46 8.24 -2.53
N ALA A 18 -8.56 7.52 -2.30
CA ALA A 18 -8.88 6.31 -3.05
C ALA A 18 -8.85 6.57 -4.58
N GLY A 19 -8.28 5.62 -5.33
CA GLY A 19 -8.05 5.74 -6.77
C GLY A 19 -6.83 6.58 -7.16
N LYS A 20 -6.19 7.30 -6.23
CA LYS A 20 -4.91 7.98 -6.50
C LYS A 20 -3.77 6.96 -6.53
N ILE A 21 -2.88 7.11 -7.51
CA ILE A 21 -1.61 6.36 -7.55
C ILE A 21 -0.62 7.02 -6.60
N PHE A 22 -0.03 6.21 -5.73
CA PHE A 22 1.07 6.59 -4.83
C PHE A 22 2.37 5.98 -5.33
N SER A 23 3.36 6.82 -5.63
CA SER A 23 4.70 6.37 -5.99
C SER A 23 5.42 5.76 -4.79
N ARG A 24 6.49 4.99 -5.04
CA ARG A 24 7.33 4.45 -3.94
C ARG A 24 7.94 5.56 -3.08
N GLU A 25 8.30 6.68 -3.70
CA GLU A 25 8.83 7.86 -3.02
C GLU A 25 7.77 8.55 -2.15
N GLU A 26 6.52 8.67 -2.62
CA GLU A 26 5.42 9.20 -1.82
C GLU A 26 5.16 8.29 -0.60
N ILE A 27 5.11 6.97 -0.81
CA ILE A 27 4.91 6.02 0.28
C ILE A 27 6.08 6.08 1.28
N SER A 28 7.32 6.18 0.79
CA SER A 28 8.52 6.36 1.61
C SER A 28 8.40 7.58 2.52
N LYS A 29 7.98 8.73 1.98
CA LYS A 29 7.78 9.97 2.75
C LYS A 29 6.68 9.83 3.80
N ILE A 30 5.54 9.26 3.42
CA ILE A 30 4.37 9.11 4.31
C ILE A 30 4.67 8.13 5.47
N THR A 31 5.40 7.05 5.19
CA THR A 31 5.65 5.97 6.16
C THR A 31 6.99 6.09 6.89
N ASN A 32 7.82 7.08 6.52
CA ASN A 32 9.19 7.29 6.97
C ASN A 32 10.10 6.05 6.74
N LEU A 33 9.83 5.28 5.68
CA LEU A 33 10.62 4.11 5.28
C LEU A 33 11.59 4.50 4.17
N THR A 34 12.90 4.33 4.39
CA THR A 34 13.94 4.84 3.48
C THR A 34 14.33 3.90 2.34
N GLN A 35 13.91 2.63 2.36
CA GLN A 35 14.31 1.64 1.36
C GLN A 35 13.11 1.15 0.54
N GLU A 36 13.24 1.11 -0.79
CA GLU A 36 12.19 0.62 -1.70
C GLU A 36 11.75 -0.81 -1.38
N ARG A 37 12.71 -1.69 -1.03
CA ARG A 37 12.40 -3.06 -0.61
C ARG A 37 11.50 -3.11 0.63
N SER A 38 11.57 -2.11 1.51
CA SER A 38 10.69 -1.98 2.67
C SER A 38 9.27 -1.57 2.27
N ILE A 39 9.10 -0.84 1.16
CA ILE A 39 7.79 -0.44 0.62
C ILE A 39 7.07 -1.66 0.04
N ASP A 40 7.75 -2.45 -0.78
CA ASP A 40 7.15 -3.63 -1.39
C ASP A 40 6.76 -4.68 -0.32
N VAL A 41 7.57 -4.82 0.74
CA VAL A 41 7.24 -5.65 1.91
C VAL A 41 6.03 -5.09 2.67
N LEU A 42 5.94 -3.77 2.84
CA LEU A 42 4.80 -3.12 3.48
C LEU A 42 3.49 -3.38 2.71
N VAL A 43 3.52 -3.18 1.39
CA VAL A 43 2.38 -3.45 0.50
C VAL A 43 2.01 -4.93 0.54
N THR A 44 2.99 -5.83 0.49
CA THR A 44 2.75 -7.28 0.58
C THR A 44 2.05 -7.66 1.89
N ARG A 45 2.50 -7.09 3.02
CA ARG A 45 1.88 -7.32 4.33
C ARG A 45 0.47 -6.73 4.41
N LEU A 46 0.22 -5.57 3.81
CA LEU A 46 -1.13 -5.01 3.72
C LEU A 46 -2.06 -5.92 2.91
N ARG A 47 -1.61 -6.39 1.74
CA ARG A 47 -2.39 -7.33 0.92
C ARG A 47 -2.78 -8.59 1.70
N GLN A 48 -1.83 -9.17 2.44
CA GLN A 48 -2.10 -10.32 3.32
C GLN A 48 -3.19 -10.09 4.37
N LYS A 49 -3.51 -8.83 4.68
CA LYS A 49 -4.44 -8.44 5.74
C LYS A 49 -5.79 -7.97 5.22
N ILE A 50 -5.83 -7.35 4.05
CA ILE A 50 -7.03 -6.69 3.51
C ILE A 50 -7.59 -7.39 2.27
N GLU A 51 -6.79 -8.19 1.57
CA GLU A 51 -7.24 -8.88 0.35
C GLU A 51 -7.81 -10.25 0.69
N PRO A 52 -8.87 -10.69 -0.01
CA PRO A 52 -9.31 -12.08 0.02
C PRO A 52 -8.23 -13.04 -0.51
N ASP A 53 -7.53 -12.65 -1.58
CA ASP A 53 -6.37 -13.35 -2.13
C ASP A 53 -5.21 -12.36 -2.37
N PRO A 54 -4.14 -12.40 -1.56
CA PRO A 54 -3.00 -11.50 -1.71
C PRO A 54 -2.22 -11.66 -3.03
N LYS A 55 -2.35 -12.82 -3.72
CA LYS A 55 -1.72 -13.06 -5.02
C LYS A 55 -2.52 -12.42 -6.17
N ASN A 56 -3.81 -12.21 -5.95
CA ASN A 56 -4.74 -11.59 -6.89
C ASN A 56 -5.43 -10.38 -6.22
N PRO A 57 -4.67 -9.29 -5.93
CA PRO A 57 -5.18 -8.17 -5.14
C PRO A 57 -6.30 -7.42 -5.87
N LYS A 58 -7.47 -7.30 -5.24
CA LYS A 58 -8.60 -6.52 -5.75
C LYS A 58 -8.46 -5.05 -5.38
N TYR A 59 -8.09 -4.76 -4.12
CA TYR A 59 -8.09 -3.41 -3.57
C TYR A 59 -6.77 -2.68 -3.78
N LEU A 60 -5.65 -3.25 -3.32
CA LEU A 60 -4.33 -2.63 -3.34
C LEU A 60 -3.52 -3.12 -4.55
N GLN A 61 -3.70 -2.46 -5.69
CA GLN A 61 -3.14 -2.88 -6.97
C GLN A 61 -1.79 -2.21 -7.27
N THR A 62 -0.99 -2.90 -8.09
CA THR A 62 0.29 -2.36 -8.59
C THR A 62 0.07 -1.73 -9.95
N VAL A 63 0.44 -0.45 -10.08
CA VAL A 63 0.57 0.24 -11.37
C VAL A 63 2.03 0.17 -11.80
N ARG A 64 2.33 -0.71 -12.76
CA ARG A 64 3.70 -1.00 -13.19
C ARG A 64 4.40 0.28 -13.66
N GLY A 65 5.60 0.51 -13.15
CA GLY A 65 6.41 1.70 -13.47
C GLY A 65 6.00 2.98 -12.72
N THR A 66 4.88 2.97 -11.97
CA THR A 66 4.39 4.18 -11.29
C THR A 66 4.30 4.00 -9.78
N GLY A 67 3.68 2.92 -9.30
CA GLY A 67 3.49 2.71 -7.86
C GLY A 67 2.29 1.84 -7.51
N TYR A 68 1.53 2.24 -6.51
CA TYR A 68 0.42 1.49 -5.94
C TYR A 68 -0.85 2.33 -5.83
N VAL A 69 -2.01 1.72 -6.01
CA VAL A 69 -3.32 2.38 -5.92
C VAL A 69 -4.25 1.53 -5.05
N LEU A 70 -5.12 2.19 -4.29
CA LEU A 70 -6.17 1.55 -3.52
C LEU A 70 -7.53 1.83 -4.16
N TRP A 71 -8.28 0.78 -4.48
CA TRP A 71 -9.67 0.83 -4.92
C TRP A 71 -10.60 0.41 -3.78
N LEU A 72 -11.79 1.03 -3.69
CA LEU A 72 -12.78 0.77 -2.62
C LEU A 72 -14.01 -0.02 -3.11
N ASP A 73 -13.98 -0.58 -4.32
CA ASP A 73 -15.07 -1.31 -4.98
C ASP A 73 -15.59 -2.55 -4.23
#